data_AF-A0A415G3N2-F1
#
_entry.id   AF-A0A415G3N2-F1
#
_cell.length_a   1.000
_cell.length_b   1.000
_cell.length_c   1.000
_cell.angle_alpha   90.00
_cell.angle_beta   90.00
_cell.angle_gamma   90.00
#
_symmetry.space_group_name_H-M   'P 1'
#
loop_
_entity.id
_entity.type
_entity.pdbx_description
1 polymer ?
#
loop_
_entity_poly.entity_id
_entity_poly.type
_entity_poly.pdbx_seq_one_letter_code
_entity_poly.pdbx_strand_id
1 'polypeptide(L)'
;MLKEIKKEKDVITNQDLFNEIIKKVKKSDKWPSSIIDYELEDRYETGLYNYEFNPVFTLQPGSNEGYYLSLYIRGYYGLTDKFDLVSLGTIKTLLTDKESIRQMAALYGECLIAYEEIMNDELDKFTRKGYDLFLVDKEEKMHPYLSGLSSKKKAVERFKLYHEKNSEQYLKGVVRDNLTRKEFVVK
;
A
#
# COMPACT_ATOMS: atom_id res chain seq x y z
N MET A 1 8.27 -2.96 -8.26
CA MET A 1 7.80 -1.62 -7.93
C MET A 1 6.45 -1.46 -8.55
N LEU A 2 5.51 -0.93 -7.75
CA LEU A 2 4.17 -0.63 -8.20
C LEU A 2 4.18 0.43 -9.30
N LYS A 3 3.09 0.51 -10.07
CA LYS A 3 2.92 1.56 -11.10
C LYS A 3 2.99 2.97 -10.48
N GLU A 4 3.41 3.94 -11.28
CA GLU A 4 3.49 5.34 -10.86
C GLU A 4 2.09 5.97 -10.74
N ILE A 5 1.93 6.93 -9.82
CA ILE A 5 0.68 7.66 -9.59
C ILE A 5 0.86 9.11 -10.02
N LYS A 6 0.33 9.49 -11.19
CA LYS A 6 0.49 10.84 -11.75
C LYS A 6 -0.79 11.67 -11.73
N LYS A 7 -1.94 11.02 -11.62
CA LYS A 7 -3.27 11.64 -11.67
C LYS A 7 -4.28 10.75 -10.96
N GLU A 8 -5.47 11.30 -10.76
CA GLU A 8 -6.60 10.65 -10.09
C GLU A 8 -6.86 9.21 -10.53
N LYS A 9 -6.90 8.97 -11.85
CA LYS A 9 -7.20 7.63 -12.40
C LYS A 9 -6.08 6.59 -12.26
N ASP A 10 -4.87 7.00 -11.92
CA ASP A 10 -3.77 6.05 -11.71
C ASP A 10 -3.92 5.52 -10.29
N VAL A 11 -4.47 4.32 -10.10
CA VAL A 11 -4.82 3.78 -8.76
C VAL A 11 -4.19 2.41 -8.60
N ILE A 12 -3.50 2.18 -7.48
CA ILE A 12 -3.03 0.84 -7.10
C ILE A 12 -4.24 -0.02 -6.72
N THR A 13 -4.31 -1.23 -7.23
CA THR A 13 -5.40 -2.16 -6.96
C THR A 13 -4.95 -3.29 -6.05
N ASN A 14 -5.91 -4.04 -5.52
CA ASN A 14 -5.65 -5.31 -4.82
C ASN A 14 -4.83 -6.29 -5.68
N GLN A 15 -5.11 -6.36 -6.99
CA GLN A 15 -4.37 -7.20 -7.94
C GLN A 15 -2.93 -6.69 -8.14
N ASP A 16 -2.72 -5.36 -8.26
CA ASP A 16 -1.37 -4.79 -8.35
C ASP A 16 -0.53 -5.14 -7.11
N LEU A 17 -1.12 -5.02 -5.92
CA LEU A 17 -0.46 -5.35 -4.65
C LEU A 17 -0.12 -6.84 -4.57
N PHE A 18 -1.06 -7.72 -4.94
CA PHE A 18 -0.79 -9.16 -5.03
C PHE A 18 0.41 -9.44 -5.92
N ASN A 19 0.37 -8.95 -7.16
CA ASN A 19 1.40 -9.21 -8.16
C ASN A 19 2.77 -8.67 -7.75
N GLU A 20 2.83 -7.53 -7.08
CA GLU A 20 4.10 -7.00 -6.57
C GLU A 20 4.66 -7.82 -5.41
N ILE A 21 3.81 -8.35 -4.50
CA ILE A 21 4.24 -9.30 -3.45
C ILE A 21 4.85 -10.54 -4.11
N ILE A 22 4.14 -11.18 -5.05
CA ILE A 22 4.63 -12.38 -5.76
C ILE A 22 5.96 -12.09 -6.46
N LYS A 23 6.05 -10.97 -7.15
CA LYS A 23 7.25 -10.55 -7.86
C LYS A 23 8.45 -10.36 -6.93
N LYS A 24 8.26 -9.77 -5.74
CA LYS A 24 9.32 -9.62 -4.74
C LYS A 24 9.80 -10.97 -4.20
N VAL A 25 8.87 -11.88 -3.85
CA VAL A 25 9.24 -13.22 -3.37
C VAL A 25 9.96 -14.04 -4.44
N LYS A 26 9.53 -13.95 -5.71
CA LYS A 26 10.23 -14.60 -6.83
C LYS A 26 11.64 -14.05 -7.04
N LYS A 27 11.86 -12.76 -6.79
CA LYS A 27 13.18 -12.11 -6.90
C LYS A 27 14.12 -12.43 -5.75
N SER A 28 13.62 -12.86 -4.59
CA SER A 28 14.45 -13.25 -3.44
C SER A 28 14.92 -14.71 -3.51
N ASP A 29 14.62 -15.43 -4.60
CA ASP A 29 14.87 -16.87 -4.77
C ASP A 29 14.23 -17.74 -3.66
N LYS A 30 13.18 -17.22 -3.00
CA LYS A 30 12.41 -17.92 -1.95
C LYS A 30 11.10 -18.52 -2.44
N TRP A 31 10.77 -18.32 -3.72
CA TRP A 31 9.58 -18.89 -4.33
C TRP A 31 9.74 -20.41 -4.54
N PRO A 32 8.88 -21.26 -3.94
CA PRO A 32 9.04 -22.70 -4.01
C PRO A 32 8.43 -23.29 -5.29
N SER A 33 9.03 -22.96 -6.45
CA SER A 33 8.52 -23.32 -7.79
C SER A 33 8.21 -24.80 -7.99
N SER A 34 8.84 -25.70 -7.23
CA SER A 34 8.63 -27.14 -7.34
C SER A 34 7.29 -27.63 -6.80
N ILE A 35 6.62 -26.85 -5.96
CA ILE A 35 5.36 -27.27 -5.32
C ILE A 35 4.16 -26.38 -5.68
N ILE A 36 4.38 -25.17 -6.21
CA ILE A 36 3.28 -24.26 -6.55
C ILE A 36 2.67 -24.66 -7.89
N ASP A 37 1.38 -24.97 -7.87
CA ASP A 37 0.61 -25.28 -9.07
C ASP A 37 0.14 -24.00 -9.76
N TYR A 38 -0.32 -23.01 -8.99
CA TYR A 38 -0.64 -21.69 -9.51
C TYR A 38 -0.66 -20.60 -8.43
N GLU A 39 -0.47 -19.38 -8.90
CA GLU A 39 -0.85 -18.14 -8.24
C GLU A 39 -1.89 -17.42 -9.08
N LEU A 40 -2.93 -16.89 -8.44
CA LEU A 40 -4.02 -16.20 -9.13
C LEU A 40 -4.47 -14.99 -8.30
N GLU A 41 -4.41 -13.81 -8.90
CA GLU A 41 -4.99 -12.60 -8.34
C GLU A 41 -6.52 -12.70 -8.21
N ASP A 42 -7.10 -11.87 -7.34
CA ASP A 42 -8.56 -11.86 -7.20
C ASP A 42 -9.22 -11.46 -8.52
N ARG A 43 -10.40 -12.04 -8.81
CA ARG A 43 -11.15 -11.73 -10.03
C ARG A 43 -11.65 -10.29 -10.08
N TYR A 44 -11.94 -9.69 -8.93
CA TYR A 44 -12.53 -8.37 -8.84
C TYR A 44 -11.49 -7.33 -8.47
N GLU A 45 -11.28 -6.38 -9.37
CA GLU A 45 -10.38 -5.26 -9.15
C GLU A 45 -11.00 -4.27 -8.16
N THR A 46 -10.24 -3.91 -7.13
CA THR A 46 -10.59 -2.93 -6.11
C THR A 46 -9.46 -1.93 -5.94
N GLY A 47 -9.76 -0.64 -6.10
CA GLY A 47 -8.78 0.43 -5.91
C GLY A 47 -8.44 0.68 -4.44
N LEU A 48 -7.16 0.87 -4.16
CA LEU A 48 -6.57 1.14 -2.85
C LEU A 48 -6.14 2.61 -2.77
N TYR A 49 -6.90 3.38 -2.02
CA TYR A 49 -6.81 4.84 -1.89
C TYR A 49 -6.33 5.32 -0.52
N ASN A 50 -6.15 4.41 0.43
CA ASN A 50 -5.66 4.71 1.76
C ASN A 50 -4.90 3.49 2.29
N TYR A 51 -3.81 3.72 3.01
CA TYR A 51 -2.92 2.67 3.54
C TYR A 51 -3.38 2.11 4.89
N GLU A 52 -4.47 2.62 5.47
CA GLU A 52 -4.99 2.22 6.78
C GLU A 52 -5.68 0.83 6.74
N PHE A 53 -4.93 -0.18 6.32
CA PHE A 53 -5.32 -1.58 6.30
C PHE A 53 -4.15 -2.46 6.74
N ASN A 54 -4.46 -3.68 7.18
CA ASN A 54 -3.47 -4.66 7.62
C ASN A 54 -3.59 -5.94 6.79
N PRO A 55 -2.49 -6.69 6.60
CA PRO A 55 -2.54 -7.98 5.92
C PRO A 55 -3.30 -9.00 6.78
N VAL A 56 -4.14 -9.80 6.13
CA VAL A 56 -4.87 -10.93 6.74
C VAL A 56 -4.61 -12.15 5.89
N PHE A 57 -3.39 -12.67 5.94
CA PHE A 57 -2.99 -13.82 5.15
C PHE A 57 -3.42 -15.11 5.84
N THR A 58 -3.94 -16.08 5.07
CA THR A 58 -4.45 -17.34 5.62
C THR A 58 -3.88 -18.53 4.86
N LEU A 59 -3.25 -19.44 5.60
CA LEU A 59 -2.78 -20.72 5.09
C LEU A 59 -3.71 -21.83 5.60
N GLN A 60 -4.36 -22.54 4.68
CA GLN A 60 -5.40 -23.52 5.02
C GLN A 60 -5.39 -24.76 4.11
N PRO A 61 -5.81 -25.93 4.61
CA PRO A 61 -6.07 -27.10 3.77
C PRO A 61 -7.37 -26.92 2.99
N GLY A 62 -7.39 -27.35 1.73
CA GLY A 62 -8.59 -27.32 0.90
C GLY A 62 -9.24 -28.69 0.69
N SER A 63 -9.46 -29.44 1.77
CA SER A 63 -10.24 -30.69 1.75
C SER A 63 -9.89 -31.66 0.59
N ASN A 64 -8.64 -32.15 0.58
CA ASN A 64 -7.99 -33.01 -0.43
C ASN A 64 -7.48 -32.31 -1.71
N GLU A 65 -7.66 -31.00 -1.86
CA GLU A 65 -7.13 -30.24 -3.00
C GLU A 65 -5.77 -29.59 -2.73
N GLY A 66 -5.04 -30.09 -1.72
CA GLY A 66 -3.79 -29.52 -1.26
C GLY A 66 -3.97 -28.32 -0.32
N TYR A 67 -3.07 -27.34 -0.43
CA TYR A 67 -3.00 -26.19 0.47
C TYR A 67 -3.16 -24.86 -0.27
N TYR A 68 -3.87 -23.95 0.39
CA TYR A 68 -4.19 -22.62 -0.12
C TYR A 68 -3.54 -21.58 0.79
N LEU A 69 -2.74 -20.70 0.20
CA LEU A 69 -2.29 -19.46 0.82
C LEU A 69 -3.06 -18.30 0.17
N SER A 70 -4.06 -17.80 0.88
CA SER A 70 -4.88 -16.68 0.43
C SER A 70 -4.41 -15.39 1.09
N LEU A 71 -4.21 -14.36 0.28
CA LEU A 71 -3.72 -13.05 0.72
C LEU A 71 -4.91 -12.08 0.72
N TYR A 72 -5.21 -11.50 1.88
CA TYR A 72 -6.22 -10.46 2.04
C TYR A 72 -5.62 -9.23 2.72
N ILE A 73 -6.33 -8.11 2.63
CA ILE A 73 -6.14 -6.94 3.51
C ILE A 73 -7.46 -6.56 4.16
N ARG A 74 -7.39 -6.02 5.38
CA ARG A 74 -8.55 -5.58 6.13
C ARG A 74 -8.34 -4.19 6.69
N GLY A 75 -9.26 -3.27 6.41
CA GLY A 75 -9.20 -1.89 6.91
C GLY A 75 -9.94 -0.88 6.05
N TYR A 76 -9.50 0.37 6.12
CA TYR A 76 -10.01 1.50 5.36
C TYR A 76 -9.15 1.73 4.12
N TYR A 77 -9.35 0.93 3.09
CA TYR A 77 -8.57 1.04 1.84
C TYR A 77 -9.27 1.88 0.76
N GLY A 78 -10.60 2.02 0.80
CA GLY A 78 -11.38 2.72 -0.23
C GLY A 78 -11.43 4.23 -0.04
N LEU A 79 -12.08 4.96 -0.96
CA LEU A 79 -12.37 6.40 -0.81
C LEU A 79 -13.42 6.70 0.27
N THR A 80 -14.28 5.73 0.57
CA THR A 80 -15.25 5.83 1.66
C THR A 80 -14.61 5.43 2.98
N ASP A 81 -15.28 5.71 4.09
CA ASP A 81 -14.85 5.28 5.43
C ASP A 81 -15.41 3.89 5.80
N LYS A 82 -15.64 3.05 4.77
CA LYS A 82 -16.05 1.67 4.97
C LYS A 82 -14.84 0.87 5.44
N PHE A 83 -15.00 0.20 6.57
CA PHE A 83 -14.07 -0.81 7.05
C PHE A 83 -14.45 -2.16 6.45
N ASP A 84 -13.55 -2.79 5.68
CA ASP A 84 -13.88 -4.01 4.95
C ASP A 84 -12.68 -4.95 4.77
N LEU A 85 -12.95 -6.18 4.30
CA LEU A 85 -11.97 -7.16 3.88
C LEU A 85 -11.95 -7.23 2.34
N VAL A 86 -10.77 -7.18 1.74
CA VAL A 86 -10.62 -7.42 0.30
C VAL A 86 -9.56 -8.48 0.04
N SER A 87 -9.88 -9.37 -0.90
CA SER A 87 -9.00 -10.41 -1.42
C SER A 87 -7.99 -9.80 -2.38
N LEU A 88 -6.72 -10.14 -2.19
CA LEU A 88 -5.64 -9.79 -3.13
C LEU A 88 -5.48 -10.89 -4.18
N GLY A 89 -5.49 -12.15 -3.72
CA GLY A 89 -5.27 -13.32 -4.56
C GLY A 89 -4.95 -14.56 -3.73
N THR A 90 -4.66 -15.66 -4.41
CA THR A 90 -4.39 -16.97 -3.80
C THR A 90 -3.24 -17.67 -4.49
N ILE A 91 -2.41 -18.36 -3.71
CA ILE A 91 -1.35 -19.25 -4.17
C ILE A 91 -1.72 -20.67 -3.73
N LYS A 92 -1.62 -21.65 -4.63
CA LYS A 92 -2.05 -23.02 -4.38
C LYS A 92 -0.96 -24.05 -4.71
N THR A 93 -0.92 -25.08 -3.88
CA THR A 93 -0.32 -26.38 -4.19
C THR A 93 -1.38 -27.48 -4.10
N LEU A 94 -1.31 -28.50 -4.96
CA LEU A 94 -2.12 -29.74 -4.94
C LEU A 94 -1.51 -30.80 -4.03
N LEU A 95 -0.27 -30.60 -3.56
CA LEU A 95 0.39 -31.51 -2.64
C LEU A 95 -0.26 -31.44 -1.26
N THR A 96 -0.32 -32.59 -0.59
CA THR A 96 -0.98 -32.76 0.73
C THR A 96 -0.03 -33.31 1.80
N ASP A 97 1.26 -33.44 1.47
CA ASP A 97 2.25 -33.95 2.39
C ASP A 97 2.75 -32.88 3.38
N LYS A 98 3.38 -33.34 4.46
CA LYS A 98 3.85 -32.50 5.56
C LYS A 98 4.92 -31.50 5.15
N GLU A 99 5.72 -31.82 4.13
CA GLU A 99 6.80 -30.94 3.71
C GLU A 99 6.25 -29.80 2.85
N SER A 100 5.26 -30.09 2.01
CA SER A 100 4.56 -29.08 1.22
C SER A 100 3.91 -27.99 2.07
N ILE A 101 3.24 -28.34 3.18
CA ILE A 101 2.67 -27.31 4.08
C ILE A 101 3.74 -26.47 4.79
N ARG A 102 4.90 -27.06 5.11
CA ARG A 102 6.02 -26.29 5.70
C ARG A 102 6.60 -25.30 4.72
N GLN A 103 6.75 -25.70 3.46
CA GLN A 103 7.18 -24.80 2.38
C GLN A 103 6.14 -23.69 2.14
N MET A 104 4.85 -23.99 2.17
CA MET A 104 3.78 -22.97 2.09
C MET A 104 3.78 -22.02 3.30
N ALA A 105 4.13 -22.52 4.50
CA ALA A 105 4.28 -21.68 5.70
C ALA A 105 5.52 -20.78 5.63
N ALA A 106 6.62 -21.26 5.05
CA ALA A 106 7.77 -20.41 4.74
C ALA A 106 7.39 -19.33 3.71
N LEU A 107 6.70 -19.71 2.63
CA LEU A 107 6.19 -18.79 1.61
C LEU A 107 5.25 -17.73 2.21
N TYR A 108 4.39 -18.10 3.17
CA TYR A 108 3.57 -17.14 3.92
C TYR A 108 4.42 -16.04 4.57
N GLY A 109 5.53 -16.42 5.23
CA GLY A 109 6.45 -15.46 5.85
C GLY A 109 7.12 -14.56 4.83
N GLU A 110 7.55 -15.11 3.70
CA GLU A 110 8.16 -14.34 2.60
C GLU A 110 7.17 -13.35 1.99
N CYS A 111 5.89 -13.73 1.84
CA CYS A 111 4.84 -12.82 1.40
C CYS A 111 4.63 -11.66 2.39
N LEU A 112 4.71 -11.91 3.71
CA LEU A 112 4.62 -10.84 4.71
C LEU A 112 5.82 -9.89 4.64
N ILE A 113 7.04 -10.41 4.52
CA ILE A 113 8.25 -9.60 4.36
C ILE A 113 8.13 -8.73 3.09
N ALA A 114 7.75 -9.33 1.96
CA ALA A 114 7.55 -8.61 0.72
C ALA A 114 6.47 -7.52 0.85
N TYR A 115 5.36 -7.80 1.55
CA TYR A 115 4.33 -6.82 1.83
C TYR A 115 4.87 -5.65 2.67
N GLU A 116 5.58 -5.93 3.76
CA GLU A 116 6.16 -4.89 4.62
C GLU A 116 7.14 -3.99 3.85
N GLU A 117 8.00 -4.58 3.02
CA GLU A 117 8.88 -3.81 2.14
C GLU A 117 8.10 -2.89 1.19
N ILE A 118 7.05 -3.39 0.54
CA ILE A 118 6.21 -2.58 -0.37
C ILE A 118 5.59 -1.41 0.40
N MET A 119 5.02 -1.68 1.58
CA MET A 119 4.38 -0.63 2.36
C MET A 119 5.39 0.40 2.87
N ASN A 120 6.61 0.00 3.24
CA ASN A 120 7.66 0.92 3.69
C ASN A 120 8.20 1.79 2.54
N ASP A 121 8.43 1.18 1.38
CA ASP A 121 9.06 1.86 0.24
C ASP A 121 8.07 2.70 -0.57
N GLU A 122 6.80 2.26 -0.64
CA GLU A 122 5.82 2.78 -1.60
C GLU A 122 4.52 3.29 -0.93
N LEU A 123 4.53 3.55 0.41
CA LEU A 123 3.37 4.00 1.20
C LEU A 123 2.60 5.16 0.54
N ASP A 124 3.34 6.15 0.02
CA ASP A 124 2.77 7.35 -0.58
C ASP A 124 1.81 7.06 -1.73
N LYS A 125 2.01 5.94 -2.46
CA LYS A 125 1.13 5.53 -3.55
C LYS A 125 -0.27 5.20 -3.09
N PHE A 126 -0.41 4.76 -1.83
CA PHE A 126 -1.66 4.47 -1.17
C PHE A 126 -2.25 5.69 -0.46
N THR A 127 -1.48 6.74 -0.18
CA THR A 127 -1.99 8.00 0.39
C THR A 127 -2.75 8.81 -0.67
N ARG A 128 -4.04 8.54 -0.88
CA ARG A 128 -4.89 9.22 -1.89
C ARG A 128 -6.00 10.09 -1.29
N LYS A 129 -6.28 9.96 0.00
CA LYS A 129 -7.29 10.78 0.69
C LYS A 129 -6.72 12.11 1.17
N GLY A 130 -7.54 13.16 1.03
CA GLY A 130 -7.27 14.47 1.63
C GLY A 130 -6.12 15.23 0.99
N TYR A 131 -5.52 16.10 1.80
CA TYR A 131 -4.45 16.99 1.40
C TYR A 131 -3.25 16.84 2.32
N ASP A 132 -2.08 16.73 1.73
CA ASP A 132 -0.82 16.77 2.45
C ASP A 132 -0.25 18.18 2.47
N LEU A 133 0.38 18.54 3.58
CA LEU A 133 1.13 19.77 3.76
C LEU A 133 2.60 19.43 3.95
N PHE A 134 3.43 19.96 3.05
CA PHE A 134 4.87 19.95 3.14
C PHE A 134 5.36 21.35 3.50
N LEU A 135 6.39 21.42 4.33
CA LEU A 135 7.10 22.67 4.63
C LEU A 135 8.36 22.73 3.78
N VAL A 136 8.67 23.91 3.25
CA VAL A 136 9.86 24.13 2.43
C VAL A 136 10.84 25.02 3.17
N ASP A 137 12.04 24.51 3.38
CA ASP A 137 13.11 25.24 4.06
C ASP A 137 13.82 26.22 3.11
N LYS A 138 14.86 26.88 3.62
CA LYS A 138 15.66 27.86 2.86
C LYS A 138 16.48 27.23 1.74
N GLU A 139 16.73 25.92 1.81
CA GLU A 139 17.45 25.16 0.80
C GLU A 139 16.51 24.60 -0.27
N GLU A 140 15.24 25.03 -0.28
CA GLU A 140 14.20 24.56 -1.21
C GLU A 140 13.88 23.06 -1.04
N LYS A 141 14.21 22.48 0.11
CA LYS A 141 13.90 21.08 0.43
C LYS A 141 12.52 20.97 1.06
N MET A 142 11.71 20.04 0.54
CA MET A 142 10.38 19.72 1.05
C MET A 142 10.45 18.70 2.19
N HIS A 143 9.77 19.01 3.29
CA HIS A 143 9.65 18.14 4.46
C HIS A 143 8.18 17.84 4.72
N PRO A 144 7.76 16.56 4.80
CA PRO A 144 6.40 16.20 5.18
C PRO A 144 6.07 16.77 6.57
N TYR A 145 4.91 17.42 6.72
CA TYR A 145 4.48 17.99 8.00
C TYR A 145 3.15 17.43 8.48
N LEU A 146 2.11 17.47 7.64
CA LEU A 146 0.81 16.89 7.96
C LEU A 146 0.26 16.15 6.75
N SER A 147 -0.45 15.06 6.98
CA SER A 147 -1.10 14.27 5.94
C SER A 147 -2.60 14.11 6.20
N GLY A 148 -3.38 13.85 5.14
CA GLY A 148 -4.80 13.50 5.26
C GLY A 148 -5.72 14.64 5.69
N LEU A 149 -5.32 15.90 5.49
CA LEU A 149 -6.17 17.04 5.86
C LEU A 149 -7.43 17.07 5.01
N SER A 150 -8.58 17.30 5.63
CA SER A 150 -9.88 17.16 4.95
C SER A 150 -10.16 18.21 3.87
N SER A 151 -9.36 19.27 3.76
CA SER A 151 -9.48 20.27 2.69
C SER A 151 -8.20 21.07 2.50
N LYS A 152 -8.02 21.62 1.29
CA LYS A 152 -6.96 22.58 0.97
C LYS A 152 -6.97 23.77 1.94
N LYS A 153 -8.15 24.30 2.29
CA LYS A 153 -8.29 25.44 3.20
C LYS A 153 -7.68 25.13 4.57
N LYS A 154 -7.97 23.95 5.14
CA LYS A 154 -7.38 23.52 6.42
C LYS A 154 -5.86 23.38 6.33
N ALA A 155 -5.33 22.86 5.21
CA ALA A 155 -3.89 22.80 5.00
C ALA A 155 -3.24 24.19 4.96
N VAL A 156 -3.85 25.14 4.26
CA VAL A 156 -3.36 26.54 4.26
C VAL A 156 -3.42 27.16 5.66
N GLU A 157 -4.52 26.96 6.41
CA GLU A 157 -4.65 27.47 7.78
C GLU A 157 -3.59 26.87 8.72
N ARG A 158 -3.31 25.57 8.60
CA ARG A 158 -2.25 24.90 9.37
C ARG A 158 -0.87 25.44 9.03
N PHE A 159 -0.59 25.71 7.76
CA PHE A 159 0.66 26.35 7.35
C PHE A 159 0.81 27.73 7.98
N LYS A 160 -0.21 28.60 7.89
CA LYS A 160 -0.16 29.96 8.45
C LYS A 160 0.13 29.95 9.95
N LEU A 161 -0.59 29.12 10.71
CA LEU A 161 -0.39 28.95 12.15
C LEU A 161 1.02 28.51 12.52
N TYR A 162 1.64 27.68 11.69
CA TYR A 162 3.00 27.23 11.88
C TYR A 162 4.02 28.32 11.52
N HIS A 163 3.82 28.99 10.37
CA HIS A 163 4.70 30.04 9.87
C HIS A 163 4.71 31.27 10.79
N GLU A 164 3.57 31.65 11.37
CA GLU A 164 3.49 32.72 12.40
C GLU A 164 4.43 32.48 13.59
N LYS A 165 4.71 31.22 13.92
CA LYS A 165 5.56 30.84 15.05
C LYS A 165 7.02 30.54 14.66
N ASN A 166 7.26 30.21 13.39
CA ASN A 166 8.55 29.67 12.90
C ASN A 166 8.93 30.23 11.53
N SER A 167 8.64 31.50 11.27
CA SER A 167 8.80 32.16 9.96
C SER A 167 10.24 32.13 9.43
N GLU A 168 11.21 32.03 10.34
CA GLU A 168 12.64 31.97 9.99
C GLU A 168 13.10 30.60 9.48
N GLN A 169 12.36 29.51 9.74
CA GLN A 169 12.80 28.16 9.37
C GLN A 169 12.21 27.70 8.03
N TYR A 170 10.94 28.01 7.78
CA TYR A 170 10.21 27.56 6.60
C TYR A 170 9.54 28.73 5.88
N LEU A 171 10.03 29.01 4.66
CA LEU A 171 9.67 30.20 3.90
C LEU A 171 8.33 30.07 3.18
N LYS A 172 7.93 28.83 2.87
CA LYS A 172 6.69 28.50 2.15
C LYS A 172 6.26 27.09 2.50
N GLY A 173 5.00 26.78 2.20
CA GLY A 173 4.45 25.44 2.23
C GLY A 173 4.03 24.98 0.84
N VAL A 174 3.92 23.67 0.68
CA VAL A 174 3.31 23.05 -0.50
C VAL A 174 2.15 22.20 -0.02
N VAL A 175 0.96 22.49 -0.52
CA VAL A 175 -0.23 21.68 -0.29
C VAL A 175 -0.42 20.77 -1.49
N ARG A 176 -0.43 19.45 -1.28
CA ARG A 176 -0.72 18.46 -2.32
C ARG A 176 -2.13 17.91 -2.15
N ASP A 177 -2.91 17.92 -3.21
CA ASP A 177 -4.12 17.12 -3.30
C ASP A 177 -3.70 15.66 -3.57
N ASN A 178 -3.95 14.77 -2.62
CA ASN A 178 -3.45 13.40 -2.68
C ASN A 178 -4.13 12.56 -3.77
N LEU A 179 -5.36 12.92 -4.15
CA LEU A 179 -6.08 12.20 -5.19
C LEU A 179 -5.54 12.60 -6.56
N THR A 180 -5.46 13.91 -6.83
CA THR A 180 -5.06 14.44 -8.14
C THR A 180 -3.55 14.59 -8.32
N ARG A 181 -2.78 14.51 -7.23
CA ARG A 181 -1.33 14.79 -7.15
C ARG A 181 -0.95 16.22 -7.54
N LYS A 182 -1.91 17.14 -7.59
CA LYS A 182 -1.65 18.56 -7.86
C LYS A 182 -1.10 19.24 -6.62
N GLU A 183 -0.07 20.06 -6.82
CA GLU A 183 0.58 20.82 -5.77
C GLU A 183 0.26 22.31 -5.87
N PHE A 184 0.13 22.95 -4.71
CA PHE A 184 -0.17 24.36 -4.58
C PHE A 184 0.81 24.98 -3.57
N VAL A 185 1.60 25.94 -4.02
CA VAL A 185 2.49 26.69 -3.13
C VAL A 185 1.67 27.66 -2.29
N VAL A 186 1.94 27.69 -0.99
CA VAL A 186 1.39 28.64 -0.03
C VAL A 186 2.54 29.41 0.63
N LYS A 187 2.34 30.71 0.83
CA LYS A 187 3.30 31.62 1.46
C LYS A 187 2.62 32.33 2.60
#